data_AF-A0A164M6Y2-F1
#
_entry.id   AF-A0A164M6Y2-F1
#
_cell.length_a   1.000
_cell.length_b   1.000
_cell.length_c   1.000
_cell.angle_alpha   90.00
_cell.angle_beta   90.00
_cell.angle_gamma   90.00
#
_symmetry.space_group_name_H-M   'P 1'
#
loop_
_entity.id
_entity.type
_entity.pdbx_description
1 polymer ?
#
loop_
_entity_poly.entity_id
_entity_poly.type
_entity_poly.pdbx_seq_one_letter_code
_entity_poly.pdbx_strand_id
1 'polypeptide(L)'
;MSSKLVDAWRVQLNLNDRDRLLTTYMDLVAEASDPKLLERAVASFSFVEWFWTQEQSQEELAQLKKTWDRLTATDTSLRVRETLTARARKFVPSDSQNLRELGEGLTTELVQFFLGTHSFPLYFHDSLVEDAFKPDNADLRPLAALPFEECIARVLFSYNHKGKLGDRRNIFDLAEYHCYDLLEKGKIDDVTRILSHLDRLQLIKSSIQHPHAIIYPSLVEFIVKDRKHEILRGINEFVKEVDQSRLVPLSLSEVFCILASPPPTDINLSPLIDYFSRHPKYWTWEETSDTIIAYLDSFDLSQISDSTAVRRFLEQCANTEVPNGYRYGDWYPTSNESRARARDLLAGESSSLSLPLHSTNRARKLNSLSSPPAVAIASTSTHPASPSHSPTHTPPLNDASRPDPLLPHSADSPAAPAQESVEVDAVPSADPHYDNRMTALDHSRPILPSSESTSDPSLDSDSRVVFDQSPALENAHQED
;
A
#
# COMPACT_ATOMS: atom_id res chain seq x y z
N MET A 1 53.66 38.05 18.18
CA MET A 1 53.19 37.28 17.01
C MET A 1 51.71 36.86 17.08
N SER A 2 51.00 37.04 18.20
CA SER A 2 49.61 36.57 18.36
C SER A 2 48.53 37.43 17.68
N SER A 3 48.70 38.75 17.51
CA SER A 3 47.60 39.59 16.97
C SER A 3 47.50 39.55 15.44
N LYS A 4 48.62 39.38 14.72
CA LYS A 4 48.60 39.28 13.24
C LYS A 4 47.95 37.99 12.72
N LEU A 5 47.97 36.93 13.51
CA LEU A 5 47.24 35.69 13.21
C LEU A 5 45.73 35.86 13.42
N VAL A 6 45.30 36.65 14.41
CA VAL A 6 43.88 36.90 14.67
C VAL A 6 43.25 37.75 13.55
N ASP A 7 43.97 38.74 13.02
CA ASP A 7 43.46 39.57 11.92
C ASP A 7 43.40 38.83 10.58
N ALA A 8 44.27 37.83 10.37
CA ALA A 8 44.24 36.99 9.16
C ALA A 8 43.06 36.00 9.12
N TRP A 9 42.42 35.73 10.27
CA TRP A 9 41.28 34.80 10.37
C TRP A 9 39.93 35.51 10.52
N ARG A 10 39.90 36.85 10.53
CA ARG A 10 38.64 37.60 10.51
C ARG A 10 38.04 37.58 9.11
N VAL A 11 37.24 36.57 8.84
CA VAL A 11 36.33 36.55 7.70
C VAL A 11 35.39 37.75 7.85
N GLN A 12 35.50 38.74 6.95
CA GLN A 12 34.53 39.81 6.85
C GLN A 12 33.21 39.21 6.35
N LEU A 13 32.27 38.99 7.28
CA LEU A 13 30.92 38.54 6.96
C LEU A 13 30.09 39.72 6.47
N ASN A 14 29.67 39.67 5.21
CA ASN A 14 28.68 40.62 4.70
C ASN A 14 27.29 40.20 5.23
N LEU A 15 26.80 40.89 6.25
CA LEU A 15 25.52 40.56 6.88
C LEU A 15 24.30 40.84 6.00
N ASN A 16 24.48 41.59 4.91
CA ASN A 16 23.40 41.95 4.00
C ASN A 16 23.15 40.88 2.91
N ASP A 17 24.05 39.90 2.80
CA ASP A 17 24.00 38.84 1.79
C ASP A 17 23.63 37.52 2.46
N ARG A 18 22.32 37.27 2.57
CA ARG A 18 21.77 36.12 3.31
C ARG A 18 22.24 34.79 2.72
N ASP A 19 22.28 34.68 1.40
CA ASP A 19 22.70 33.47 0.68
C ASP A 19 24.15 33.15 1.02
N ARG A 20 25.03 34.15 0.95
CA ARG A 20 26.44 33.98 1.32
C ARG A 20 26.62 33.66 2.80
N LEU A 21 25.82 34.25 3.69
CA LEU A 21 25.86 33.95 5.12
C LEU A 21 25.46 32.51 5.39
N LEU A 22 24.38 32.04 4.78
CA LEU A 22 23.90 30.67 4.93
C LEU A 22 24.92 29.65 4.39
N THR A 23 25.46 29.88 3.20
CA THR A 23 26.52 29.02 2.64
C THR A 23 27.73 28.97 3.57
N THR A 24 28.22 30.14 4.03
CA THR A 24 29.35 30.22 4.96
C THR A 24 29.04 29.52 6.27
N TYR A 25 27.83 29.67 6.79
CA TYR A 25 27.37 28.99 8.00
C TYR A 25 27.42 27.47 7.84
N MET A 26 26.90 26.93 6.73
CA MET A 26 26.88 25.49 6.46
C MET A 26 28.30 24.94 6.25
N ASP A 27 29.18 25.66 5.56
CA ASP A 27 30.60 25.32 5.44
C ASP A 27 31.28 25.22 6.81
N LEU A 28 31.08 26.22 7.67
CA LEU A 28 31.64 26.24 9.02
C LEU A 28 31.12 25.07 9.86
N VAL A 29 29.83 24.74 9.76
CA VAL A 29 29.27 23.57 10.46
C VAL A 29 29.88 22.28 9.93
N ALA A 30 29.98 22.13 8.61
CA ALA A 30 30.51 20.94 7.98
C ALA A 30 31.99 20.68 8.33
N GLU A 31 32.78 21.72 8.59
CA GLU A 31 34.21 21.62 8.95
C GLU A 31 34.46 21.62 10.48
N ALA A 32 33.45 21.94 11.29
CA ALA A 32 33.61 22.07 12.73
C ALA A 32 33.92 20.72 13.41
N SER A 33 35.01 20.69 14.18
CA SER A 33 35.39 19.53 14.98
C SER A 33 34.94 19.62 16.46
N ASP A 34 34.53 20.80 16.94
CA ASP A 34 34.12 21.01 18.34
C ASP A 34 32.64 20.65 18.55
N PRO A 35 32.31 19.61 19.36
CA PRO A 35 30.93 19.22 19.63
C PRO A 35 30.07 20.32 20.27
N LYS A 36 30.67 21.22 21.08
CA LYS A 36 29.94 22.32 21.72
C LYS A 36 29.55 23.39 20.71
N LEU A 37 30.36 23.58 19.67
CA LEU A 37 30.05 24.48 18.58
C LEU A 37 28.89 23.90 17.76
N LEU A 38 28.91 22.61 17.46
CA LEU A 38 27.84 21.91 16.74
C LEU A 38 26.50 21.96 17.50
N GLU A 39 26.51 21.84 18.84
CA GLU A 39 25.32 22.02 19.68
C GLU A 39 24.68 23.41 19.58
N ARG A 40 25.51 24.45 19.47
CA ARG A 40 25.00 25.82 19.29
C ARG A 40 24.53 26.04 17.85
N ALA A 41 25.28 25.52 16.89
CA ALA A 41 24.94 25.64 15.47
C ALA A 41 23.59 24.96 15.17
N VAL A 42 23.39 23.70 15.57
CA VAL A 42 22.13 23.01 15.28
C VAL A 42 20.89 23.73 15.84
N ALA A 43 21.05 24.48 16.94
CA ALA A 43 19.98 25.30 17.51
C ALA A 43 19.61 26.51 16.65
N SER A 44 20.52 26.99 15.79
CA SER A 44 20.27 28.08 14.84
C SER A 44 19.92 27.60 13.43
N PHE A 45 20.12 26.32 13.12
CA PHE A 45 19.90 25.81 11.76
C PHE A 45 18.41 25.71 11.37
N SER A 46 18.00 26.35 10.28
CA SER A 46 16.62 26.34 9.79
C SER A 46 16.55 25.83 8.34
N PHE A 47 15.90 24.69 8.14
CA PHE A 47 15.66 24.15 6.79
C PHE A 47 14.75 25.05 5.95
N VAL A 48 13.81 25.77 6.58
CA VAL A 48 12.94 26.74 5.92
C VAL A 48 13.76 27.89 5.37
N GLU A 49 14.64 28.48 6.19
CA GLU A 49 15.52 29.55 5.73
C GLU A 49 16.47 29.04 4.65
N TRP A 50 17.02 27.83 4.81
CA TRP A 50 17.85 27.22 3.79
C TRP A 50 17.13 27.06 2.45
N PHE A 51 15.89 26.57 2.47
CA PHE A 51 15.11 26.31 1.26
C PHE A 51 14.74 27.60 0.51
N TRP A 52 14.36 28.66 1.21
CA TRP A 52 13.93 29.92 0.57
C TRP A 52 15.06 30.82 0.10
N THR A 53 16.30 30.55 0.52
CA THR A 53 17.46 31.44 0.29
C THR A 53 18.35 30.93 -0.87
N GLN A 54 18.09 29.74 -1.41
CA GLN A 54 19.05 29.03 -2.27
C GLN A 54 18.39 28.60 -3.60
N GLU A 55 19.16 28.65 -4.69
CA GLU A 55 18.71 28.26 -6.04
C GLU A 55 18.70 26.73 -6.21
N GLN A 56 18.12 26.00 -5.26
CA GLN A 56 17.97 24.53 -5.17
C GLN A 56 18.84 23.68 -6.12
N SER A 57 20.15 23.96 -6.12
CA SER A 57 21.09 23.40 -7.10
C SER A 57 21.73 22.14 -6.53
N GLN A 58 22.38 21.37 -7.42
CA GLN A 58 23.05 20.15 -6.99
C GLN A 58 24.20 20.42 -6.00
N GLU A 59 24.87 21.58 -6.10
CA GLU A 59 25.93 22.01 -5.19
C GLU A 59 25.38 22.31 -3.79
N GLU A 60 24.23 22.98 -3.71
CA GLU A 60 23.58 23.32 -2.45
C GLU A 60 23.03 22.08 -1.74
N LEU A 61 22.48 21.13 -2.50
CA LEU A 61 22.11 19.82 -1.95
C LEU A 61 23.34 19.06 -1.42
N ALA A 62 24.48 19.13 -2.11
CA ALA A 62 25.71 18.52 -1.63
C ALA A 62 26.20 19.20 -0.34
N GLN A 63 26.07 20.51 -0.24
CA GLN A 63 26.38 21.30 0.97
C GLN A 63 25.47 20.90 2.14
N LEU A 64 24.17 20.74 1.89
CA LEU A 64 23.19 20.26 2.86
C LEU A 64 23.55 18.87 3.37
N LYS A 65 23.88 17.94 2.46
CA LYS A 65 24.32 16.58 2.81
C LYS A 65 25.59 16.61 3.68
N LYS A 66 26.60 17.38 3.28
CA LYS A 66 27.85 17.54 4.05
C LYS A 66 27.58 18.07 5.48
N THR A 67 26.71 19.07 5.59
CA THR A 67 26.30 19.66 6.88
C THR A 67 25.54 18.65 7.74
N TRP A 68 24.59 17.94 7.13
CA TRP A 68 23.81 16.89 7.78
C TRP A 68 24.69 15.76 8.29
N ASP A 69 25.57 15.22 7.45
CA ASP A 69 26.49 14.14 7.79
C ASP A 69 27.39 14.53 8.97
N ARG A 70 27.87 15.78 8.98
CA ARG A 70 28.67 16.27 10.09
C ARG A 70 27.88 16.37 11.39
N LEU A 71 26.66 16.92 11.35
CA LEU A 71 25.78 17.05 12.52
C LEU A 71 25.27 15.69 13.03
N THR A 72 25.19 14.69 12.16
CA THR A 72 24.74 13.32 12.49
C THR A 72 25.87 12.33 12.76
N ALA A 73 27.13 12.77 12.68
CA ALA A 73 28.30 11.95 12.93
C ALA A 73 28.29 11.30 14.34
N THR A 74 29.04 10.22 14.50
CA THR A 74 29.03 9.42 15.74
C THR A 74 29.64 10.13 16.94
N ASP A 75 30.48 11.14 16.71
CA ASP A 75 31.12 11.98 17.73
C ASP A 75 30.25 13.18 18.18
N THR A 76 29.10 13.42 17.55
CA THR A 76 28.16 14.46 17.99
C THR A 76 27.24 13.96 19.10
N SER A 77 26.74 14.89 19.92
CA SER A 77 25.86 14.54 21.02
C SER A 77 24.50 14.07 20.51
N LEU A 78 23.85 13.17 21.26
CA LEU A 78 22.52 12.66 20.94
C LEU A 78 21.51 13.81 20.72
N ARG A 79 21.60 14.86 21.54
CA ARG A 79 20.74 16.04 21.45
C ARG A 79 20.87 16.78 20.12
N VAL A 80 22.08 16.86 19.55
CA VAL A 80 22.29 17.48 18.23
C VAL A 80 21.50 16.72 17.17
N ARG A 81 21.67 15.40 17.15
CA ARG A 81 21.03 14.51 16.18
C ARG A 81 19.51 14.58 16.29
N GLU A 82 18.98 14.47 17.51
CA GLU A 82 17.53 14.57 17.78
C GLU A 82 16.96 15.95 17.39
N THR A 83 17.68 17.04 17.67
CA THR A 83 17.25 18.39 17.31
C THR A 83 17.18 18.55 15.80
N LEU A 84 18.20 18.07 15.08
CA LEU A 84 18.24 18.14 13.62
C LEU A 84 17.12 17.30 13.00
N THR A 85 16.94 16.06 13.46
CA THR A 85 15.84 15.18 13.02
C THR A 85 14.48 15.80 13.30
N ALA A 86 14.26 16.39 14.48
CA ALA A 86 13.00 17.06 14.81
C ALA A 86 12.72 18.28 13.93
N ARG A 87 13.76 19.01 13.50
CA ARG A 87 13.61 20.13 12.55
C ARG A 87 13.35 19.66 11.12
N ALA A 88 14.01 18.59 10.69
CA ALA A 88 13.75 17.97 9.39
C ALA A 88 12.31 17.46 9.28
N ARG A 89 11.79 16.85 10.36
CA ARG A 89 10.38 16.44 10.48
C ARG A 89 9.40 17.59 10.29
N LYS A 90 9.71 18.75 10.85
CA LYS A 90 8.85 19.95 10.72
C LYS A 90 8.97 20.59 9.34
N PHE A 91 10.09 20.39 8.66
CA PHE A 91 10.36 20.98 7.36
C PHE A 91 9.67 20.23 6.24
N VAL A 92 9.73 18.90 6.22
CA VAL A 92 8.99 18.09 5.25
C VAL A 92 7.56 17.97 5.73
N PRO A 93 6.60 18.64 5.09
CA PRO A 93 5.22 18.47 5.45
C PRO A 93 4.83 17.01 5.17
N SER A 94 4.19 16.36 6.14
CA SER A 94 3.61 15.03 5.93
C SER A 94 2.43 15.06 4.95
N ASP A 95 1.92 16.25 4.63
CA ASP A 95 0.82 16.47 3.70
C ASP A 95 1.32 16.83 2.29
N SER A 96 0.87 16.06 1.31
CA SER A 96 1.06 16.29 -0.13
C SER A 96 0.60 17.67 -0.62
N GLN A 97 -0.38 18.30 0.06
CA GLN A 97 -0.85 19.65 -0.27
C GLN A 97 0.24 20.71 0.00
N ASN A 98 0.91 20.60 1.15
CA ASN A 98 2.01 21.51 1.52
C ASN A 98 3.27 21.23 0.69
N LEU A 99 3.53 19.96 0.32
CA LEU A 99 4.59 19.62 -0.64
C LEU A 99 4.33 20.24 -2.03
N ARG A 100 3.07 20.31 -2.46
CA ARG A 100 2.67 21.05 -3.67
C ARG A 100 2.87 22.55 -3.56
N GLU A 101 2.68 23.14 -2.38
CA GLU A 101 2.96 24.57 -2.13
C GLU A 101 4.46 24.87 -2.15
N LEU A 102 5.32 23.92 -1.74
CA LEU A 102 6.77 23.96 -1.99
C LEU A 102 7.15 23.61 -3.45
N GLY A 103 6.16 23.27 -4.29
CA GLY A 103 6.23 22.36 -5.44
C GLY A 103 6.92 22.83 -6.73
N GLU A 104 7.65 23.94 -6.73
CA GLU A 104 8.58 24.28 -7.81
C GLU A 104 10.05 24.19 -7.38
N GLY A 105 10.34 24.31 -6.07
CA GLY A 105 11.71 24.27 -5.54
C GLY A 105 12.15 22.92 -4.99
N LEU A 106 11.22 22.05 -4.57
CA LEU A 106 11.58 20.72 -4.07
C LEU A 106 11.89 19.77 -5.22
N THR A 107 13.17 19.59 -5.51
CA THR A 107 13.63 18.55 -6.43
C THR A 107 13.35 17.16 -5.86
N THR A 108 13.20 16.18 -6.74
CA THR A 108 13.01 14.77 -6.35
C THR A 108 14.11 14.29 -5.40
N GLU A 109 15.34 14.76 -5.59
CA GLU A 109 16.50 14.41 -4.77
C GLU A 109 16.40 14.98 -3.35
N LEU A 110 15.80 16.17 -3.18
CA LEU A 110 15.55 16.76 -1.87
C LEU A 110 14.47 16.01 -1.12
N VAL A 111 13.36 15.68 -1.79
CA VAL A 111 12.32 14.81 -1.23
C VAL A 111 12.95 13.52 -0.75
N GLN A 112 13.74 12.85 -1.59
CA GLN A 112 14.43 11.61 -1.24
C GLN A 112 15.43 11.78 -0.09
N PHE A 113 16.19 12.88 -0.06
CA PHE A 113 17.13 13.16 1.02
C PHE A 113 16.39 13.20 2.36
N PHE A 114 15.37 14.04 2.48
CA PHE A 114 14.64 14.16 3.73
C PHE A 114 13.86 12.90 4.07
N LEU A 115 13.26 12.20 3.10
CA LEU A 115 12.66 10.89 3.37
C LEU A 115 13.71 9.90 3.91
N GLY A 116 14.93 9.92 3.39
CA GLY A 116 16.05 9.11 3.87
C GLY A 116 16.53 9.48 5.28
N THR A 117 16.34 10.73 5.71
CA THR A 117 16.67 11.15 7.09
C THR A 117 15.70 10.59 8.13
N HIS A 118 14.52 10.13 7.71
CA HIS A 118 13.55 9.47 8.57
C HIS A 118 13.73 7.97 8.46
N SER A 119 13.88 7.28 9.59
CA SER A 119 13.65 5.84 9.56
C SER A 119 12.19 5.63 9.18
N PHE A 120 11.93 5.01 8.03
CA PHE A 120 10.58 4.71 7.56
C PHE A 120 9.66 4.13 8.68
N PRO A 121 10.13 3.25 9.60
CA PRO A 121 9.31 2.79 10.71
C PRO A 121 8.71 3.87 11.61
N LEU A 122 9.46 4.94 11.92
CA LEU A 122 8.97 6.04 12.74
C LEU A 122 7.95 6.88 11.98
N TYR A 123 8.25 7.22 10.72
CA TYR A 123 7.32 7.98 9.89
C TYR A 123 5.99 7.24 9.65
N PHE A 124 6.08 5.93 9.40
CA PHE A 124 4.91 5.07 9.25
C PHE A 124 4.10 5.01 10.55
N HIS A 125 4.76 4.89 11.71
CA HIS A 125 4.09 4.87 13.02
C HIS A 125 3.38 6.19 13.31
N ASP A 126 4.04 7.33 13.11
CA ASP A 126 3.45 8.66 13.30
C ASP A 126 2.21 8.83 12.39
N SER A 127 2.31 8.44 11.12
CA SER A 127 1.21 8.49 10.16
C SER A 127 0.04 7.57 10.55
N LEU A 128 0.34 6.36 11.06
CA LEU A 128 -0.67 5.43 11.53
C LEU A 128 -1.42 5.99 12.75
N VAL A 129 -0.71 6.59 13.70
CA VAL A 129 -1.32 7.20 14.88
C VAL A 129 -2.27 8.31 14.43
N GLU A 130 -1.84 9.18 13.53
CA GLU A 130 -2.70 10.23 12.97
C GLU A 130 -3.98 9.65 12.33
N ASP A 131 -3.84 8.68 11.42
CA ASP A 131 -4.97 8.05 10.74
C ASP A 131 -5.90 7.30 11.70
N ALA A 132 -5.38 6.71 12.78
CA ALA A 132 -6.14 5.99 13.79
C ALA A 132 -7.02 6.88 14.69
N PHE A 133 -6.78 8.19 14.69
CA PHE A 133 -7.62 9.18 15.37
C PHE A 133 -8.62 9.89 14.43
N LYS A 134 -8.56 9.65 13.12
CA LYS A 134 -9.58 10.11 12.18
C LYS A 134 -10.92 9.39 12.41
N PRO A 135 -12.07 9.98 12.01
CA PRO A 135 -13.38 9.36 12.14
C PRO A 135 -13.42 7.95 11.52
N ASP A 136 -14.09 7.01 12.19
CA ASP A 136 -14.28 5.62 11.72
C ASP A 136 -12.99 4.79 11.51
N ASN A 137 -11.86 5.18 12.15
CA ASN A 137 -10.58 4.45 12.10
C ASN A 137 -10.09 3.94 13.47
N ALA A 138 -10.99 3.82 14.46
CA ALA A 138 -10.61 3.37 15.80
C ALA A 138 -10.02 1.94 15.80
N ASP A 139 -10.32 1.14 14.79
CA ASP A 139 -9.78 -0.21 14.56
C ASP A 139 -8.28 -0.22 14.23
N LEU A 140 -7.71 0.91 13.79
CA LEU A 140 -6.27 1.04 13.51
C LEU A 140 -5.42 1.23 14.77
N ARG A 141 -6.00 1.70 15.88
CA ARG A 141 -5.24 2.03 17.11
C ARG A 141 -4.46 0.85 17.69
N PRO A 142 -5.02 -0.38 17.76
CA PRO A 142 -4.26 -1.53 18.26
C PRO A 142 -3.05 -1.88 17.39
N LEU A 143 -3.04 -1.48 16.11
CA LEU A 143 -1.95 -1.80 15.19
C LEU A 143 -0.65 -1.06 15.56
N ALA A 144 -0.76 0.14 16.15
CA ALA A 144 0.39 0.96 16.56
C ALA A 144 1.23 0.32 17.68
N ALA A 145 0.72 -0.73 18.34
CA ALA A 145 1.44 -1.49 19.36
C ALA A 145 2.12 -2.76 18.80
N LEU A 146 1.90 -3.10 17.53
CA LEU A 146 2.46 -4.29 16.91
C LEU A 146 3.92 -4.07 16.49
N PRO A 147 4.72 -5.15 16.37
CA PRO A 147 6.00 -5.09 15.68
C PRO A 147 5.83 -4.47 14.28
N PHE A 148 6.80 -3.67 13.86
CA PHE A 148 6.70 -2.84 12.65
C PHE A 148 6.22 -3.61 11.40
N GLU A 149 6.74 -4.80 11.17
CA GLU A 149 6.37 -5.60 9.99
C GLU A 149 4.96 -6.17 10.07
N GLU A 150 4.56 -6.67 11.24
CA GLU A 150 3.19 -7.10 11.46
C GLU A 150 2.23 -5.91 11.35
N CYS A 151 2.63 -4.73 11.83
CA CYS A 151 1.87 -3.50 11.72
C CYS A 151 1.58 -3.14 10.26
N ILE A 152 2.60 -3.13 9.39
CA ILE A 152 2.44 -2.92 7.95
C ILE A 152 1.48 -3.94 7.36
N ALA A 153 1.66 -5.21 7.66
CA ALA A 153 0.80 -6.26 7.17
C ALA A 153 -0.66 -5.97 7.56
N ARG A 154 -0.94 -5.73 8.85
CA ARG A 154 -2.31 -5.46 9.31
C ARG A 154 -2.92 -4.20 8.69
N VAL A 155 -2.11 -3.18 8.38
CA VAL A 155 -2.57 -2.00 7.62
C VAL A 155 -2.95 -2.38 6.19
N LEU A 156 -2.15 -3.19 5.49
CA LEU A 156 -2.49 -3.71 4.15
C LEU A 156 -3.75 -4.58 4.16
N PHE A 157 -4.15 -5.13 5.31
CA PHE A 157 -5.40 -5.89 5.47
C PHE A 157 -6.61 -5.01 5.83
N SER A 158 -6.41 -3.74 6.14
CA SER A 158 -7.40 -2.92 6.84
C SER A 158 -8.70 -2.66 6.05
N TYR A 159 -8.71 -2.80 4.71
CA TYR A 159 -9.93 -2.65 3.90
C TYR A 159 -10.83 -3.90 3.93
N ASN A 160 -10.37 -5.03 4.48
CA ASN A 160 -11.20 -6.20 4.72
C ASN A 160 -12.06 -6.08 5.98
N HIS A 161 -11.87 -5.03 6.79
CA HIS A 161 -12.66 -4.84 7.99
C HIS A 161 -14.16 -4.73 7.65
N LYS A 162 -14.99 -5.32 8.53
CA LYS A 162 -16.45 -5.31 8.39
C LYS A 162 -17.00 -4.05 9.03
N GLY A 163 -17.84 -3.32 8.31
CA GLY A 163 -18.49 -2.12 8.82
C GLY A 163 -18.02 -0.87 8.10
N LYS A 164 -18.27 0.28 8.72
CA LYS A 164 -17.91 1.58 8.18
C LYS A 164 -16.41 1.79 8.36
N LEU A 165 -15.72 2.07 7.26
CA LEU A 165 -14.29 2.41 7.26
C LEU A 165 -14.14 3.93 7.17
N GLY A 166 -13.25 4.48 7.99
CA GLY A 166 -12.76 5.84 7.82
C GLY A 166 -11.79 5.97 6.65
N ASP A 167 -11.40 7.20 6.35
CA ASP A 167 -10.36 7.46 5.37
C ASP A 167 -9.00 6.99 5.92
N ARG A 168 -8.49 5.91 5.33
CA ARG A 168 -7.21 5.27 5.67
C ARG A 168 -6.34 5.11 4.42
N ARG A 169 -6.59 5.95 3.41
CA ARG A 169 -5.87 5.90 2.13
C ARG A 169 -4.37 6.12 2.33
N ASN A 170 -4.01 7.19 3.02
CA ASN A 170 -2.63 7.58 3.21
C ASN A 170 -1.79 6.46 3.87
N ILE A 171 -2.23 5.94 5.02
CA ILE A 171 -1.47 4.88 5.69
C ILE A 171 -1.39 3.57 4.89
N PHE A 172 -2.42 3.27 4.09
CA PHE A 172 -2.40 2.12 3.19
C PHE A 172 -1.39 2.31 2.05
N ASP A 173 -1.42 3.47 1.39
CA ASP A 173 -0.48 3.83 0.32
C ASP A 173 0.97 3.75 0.83
N LEU A 174 1.23 4.23 2.05
CA LEU A 174 2.53 4.12 2.69
C LEU A 174 2.96 2.67 2.93
N ALA A 175 2.06 1.82 3.38
CA ALA A 175 2.34 0.40 3.60
C ALA A 175 2.64 -0.34 2.28
N GLU A 176 1.87 -0.02 1.24
CA GLU A 176 2.02 -0.62 -0.09
C GLU A 176 3.32 -0.15 -0.75
N TYR A 177 3.57 1.16 -0.75
CA TYR A 177 4.79 1.75 -1.26
C TYR A 177 6.04 1.20 -0.58
N HIS A 178 5.99 0.95 0.73
CA HIS A 178 7.11 0.33 1.44
C HIS A 178 7.44 -1.06 0.89
N CYS A 179 6.42 -1.89 0.68
CA CYS A 179 6.62 -3.23 0.15
C CYS A 179 7.16 -3.16 -1.28
N TYR A 180 6.64 -2.24 -2.11
CA TYR A 180 7.15 -2.00 -3.45
C TYR A 180 8.62 -1.53 -3.46
N ASP A 181 8.99 -0.54 -2.64
CA ASP A 181 10.36 -0.03 -2.52
C ASP A 181 11.35 -1.10 -2.06
N LEU A 182 10.93 -1.98 -1.13
CA LEU A 182 11.73 -3.13 -0.73
C LEU A 182 11.94 -4.12 -1.89
N LEU A 183 10.92 -4.38 -2.73
CA LEU A 183 11.05 -5.23 -3.91
C LEU A 183 12.02 -4.63 -4.95
N GLU A 184 11.90 -3.33 -5.26
CA GLU A 184 12.80 -2.62 -6.17
C GLU A 184 14.26 -2.67 -5.69
N LYS A 185 14.47 -2.65 -4.37
CA LYS A 185 15.80 -2.78 -3.74
C LYS A 185 16.29 -4.24 -3.64
N GLY A 186 15.55 -5.21 -4.16
CA GLY A 186 15.89 -6.63 -4.09
C GLY A 186 15.77 -7.24 -2.69
N LYS A 187 15.11 -6.57 -1.74
CA LYS A 187 14.91 -7.03 -0.35
C LYS A 187 13.71 -7.96 -0.24
N ILE A 188 13.73 -9.03 -1.02
CA ILE A 188 12.63 -10.00 -1.15
C ILE A 188 12.29 -10.67 0.19
N ASP A 189 13.29 -10.95 1.02
CA ASP A 189 13.10 -11.59 2.33
C ASP A 189 12.32 -10.70 3.30
N ASP A 190 12.56 -9.39 3.29
CA ASP A 190 11.84 -8.42 4.15
C ASP A 190 10.36 -8.35 3.76
N VAL A 191 10.06 -8.28 2.45
CA VAL A 191 8.67 -8.29 1.95
C VAL A 191 7.99 -9.62 2.27
N THR A 192 8.71 -10.74 2.11
CA THR A 192 8.19 -12.06 2.49
C THR A 192 7.84 -12.12 3.96
N ARG A 193 8.69 -11.57 4.84
CA ARG A 193 8.47 -11.53 6.28
C ARG A 193 7.24 -10.69 6.64
N ILE A 194 7.10 -9.49 6.07
CA ILE A 194 5.91 -8.64 6.23
C ILE A 194 4.64 -9.38 5.78
N LEU A 195 4.62 -9.94 4.57
CA LEU A 195 3.43 -10.57 4.02
C LEU A 195 3.11 -11.95 4.62
N SER A 196 4.06 -12.57 5.33
CA SER A 196 3.88 -13.88 5.99
C SER A 196 2.78 -13.88 7.07
N HIS A 197 2.44 -12.70 7.60
CA HIS A 197 1.40 -12.53 8.61
C HIS A 197 -0.03 -12.67 8.06
N LEU A 198 -0.20 -12.74 6.73
CA LEU A 198 -1.51 -12.65 6.07
C LEU A 198 -1.74 -13.72 5.01
N ASP A 199 -3.01 -14.02 4.82
CA ASP A 199 -3.45 -14.81 3.68
C ASP A 199 -3.41 -13.97 2.38
N ARG A 200 -2.83 -14.55 1.31
CA ARG A 200 -2.63 -13.89 0.02
C ARG A 200 -3.95 -13.46 -0.62
N LEU A 201 -4.99 -14.30 -0.56
CA LEU A 201 -6.30 -13.94 -1.12
C LEU A 201 -6.89 -12.75 -0.39
N GLN A 202 -6.74 -12.68 0.94
CA GLN A 202 -7.21 -11.54 1.70
C GLN A 202 -6.45 -10.24 1.38
N LEU A 203 -5.14 -10.30 1.17
CA LEU A 203 -4.37 -9.13 0.71
C LEU A 203 -4.96 -8.59 -0.60
N ILE A 204 -5.17 -9.46 -1.58
CA ILE A 204 -5.77 -9.05 -2.86
C ILE A 204 -7.18 -8.49 -2.69
N LYS A 205 -8.01 -9.09 -1.83
CA LYS A 205 -9.35 -8.54 -1.49
C LYS A 205 -9.26 -7.14 -0.91
N SER A 206 -8.28 -6.88 -0.06
CA SER A 206 -8.05 -5.56 0.53
C SER A 206 -7.63 -4.55 -0.54
N SER A 207 -6.69 -4.92 -1.41
CA SER A 207 -6.20 -4.09 -2.53
C SER A 207 -7.30 -3.70 -3.51
N ILE A 208 -8.21 -4.62 -3.89
CA ILE A 208 -9.30 -4.28 -4.82
C ILE A 208 -10.43 -3.45 -4.19
N GLN A 209 -10.44 -3.31 -2.86
CA GLN A 209 -11.38 -2.44 -2.12
C GLN A 209 -10.77 -1.08 -1.78
N HIS A 210 -9.46 -0.93 -1.97
CA HIS A 210 -8.73 0.27 -1.63
C HIS A 210 -9.00 1.39 -2.67
N PRO A 211 -9.48 2.57 -2.25
CA PRO A 211 -10.02 3.62 -3.13
C PRO A 211 -8.99 4.37 -3.98
N HIS A 212 -7.70 4.12 -3.82
CA HIS A 212 -6.68 4.75 -4.65
C HIS A 212 -6.42 3.99 -5.96
N ALA A 213 -5.85 4.72 -6.90
CA ALA A 213 -5.71 4.33 -8.29
C ALA A 213 -4.40 3.60 -8.61
N ILE A 214 -3.44 3.59 -7.70
CA ILE A 214 -2.09 3.10 -7.98
C ILE A 214 -1.91 1.78 -7.24
N ILE A 215 -2.11 0.67 -7.95
CA ILE A 215 -1.59 -0.63 -7.52
C ILE A 215 -0.20 -0.80 -8.15
N TYR A 216 0.74 -1.38 -7.41
CA TYR A 216 2.04 -1.75 -7.96
C TYR A 216 1.96 -3.18 -8.56
N PRO A 217 2.02 -3.36 -9.90
CA PRO A 217 1.88 -4.67 -10.51
C PRO A 217 2.90 -5.69 -10.00
N SER A 218 4.15 -5.25 -9.79
CA SER A 218 5.22 -6.10 -9.25
C SER A 218 4.92 -6.61 -7.84
N LEU A 219 4.23 -5.83 -7.00
CA LEU A 219 3.80 -6.26 -5.68
C LEU A 219 2.66 -7.28 -5.77
N VAL A 220 1.69 -7.07 -6.67
CA VAL A 220 0.61 -8.05 -6.89
C VAL A 220 1.18 -9.36 -7.43
N GLU A 221 2.05 -9.30 -8.43
CA GLU A 221 2.77 -10.47 -8.96
C GLU A 221 3.54 -11.20 -7.86
N PHE A 222 4.19 -10.46 -6.97
CA PHE A 222 4.90 -11.02 -5.82
C PHE A 222 3.96 -11.67 -4.79
N ILE A 223 2.78 -11.10 -4.53
CA ILE A 223 1.78 -11.67 -3.62
C ILE A 223 1.22 -12.97 -4.19
N VAL A 224 0.86 -12.97 -5.48
CA VAL A 224 0.13 -14.09 -6.10
C VAL A 224 1.07 -15.24 -6.44
N LYS A 225 2.28 -14.96 -6.91
CA LYS A 225 3.28 -15.92 -7.40
C LYS A 225 2.64 -16.97 -8.33
N ASP A 226 2.73 -18.23 -7.94
CA ASP A 226 2.23 -19.43 -8.61
C ASP A 226 0.74 -19.71 -8.36
N ARG A 227 0.05 -18.90 -7.55
CA ARG A 227 -1.34 -19.12 -7.12
C ARG A 227 -2.35 -18.21 -7.82
N LYS A 228 -2.02 -17.68 -9.01
CA LYS A 228 -2.86 -16.74 -9.77
C LYS A 228 -4.29 -17.22 -9.95
N HIS A 229 -4.50 -18.40 -10.52
CA HIS A 229 -5.84 -18.92 -10.80
C HIS A 229 -6.63 -19.29 -9.54
N GLU A 230 -5.96 -19.76 -8.50
CA GLU A 230 -6.60 -20.02 -7.20
C GLU A 230 -7.15 -18.72 -6.58
N ILE A 231 -6.31 -17.67 -6.58
CA ILE A 231 -6.71 -16.35 -6.08
C ILE A 231 -7.81 -15.76 -6.98
N LEU A 232 -7.70 -15.89 -8.31
CA LEU A 232 -8.72 -15.45 -9.26
C LEU A 232 -10.08 -16.08 -8.96
N ARG A 233 -10.12 -17.40 -8.68
CA ARG A 233 -11.34 -18.09 -8.27
C ARG A 233 -11.91 -17.48 -6.98
N GLY A 234 -11.06 -17.21 -5.99
CA GLY A 234 -11.45 -16.57 -4.73
C GLY A 234 -11.98 -15.15 -4.90
N ILE A 235 -11.41 -14.37 -5.82
CA ILE A 235 -11.89 -13.02 -6.17
C ILE A 235 -13.21 -13.08 -6.96
N ASN A 236 -13.33 -14.03 -7.89
CA ASN A 236 -14.55 -14.23 -8.67
C ASN A 236 -15.76 -14.58 -7.78
N GLU A 237 -15.57 -15.41 -6.74
CA GLU A 237 -16.62 -15.65 -5.74
C GLU A 237 -16.87 -14.42 -4.86
N PHE A 238 -15.81 -13.73 -4.43
CA PHE A 238 -15.93 -12.54 -3.60
C PHE A 238 -16.76 -11.42 -4.27
N VAL A 239 -16.60 -11.20 -5.58
CA VAL A 239 -17.34 -10.20 -6.36
C VAL A 239 -18.85 -10.48 -6.38
N LYS A 240 -19.28 -11.74 -6.21
CA LYS A 240 -20.70 -12.10 -6.09
C LYS A 240 -21.28 -11.72 -4.72
N GLU A 241 -20.46 -11.82 -3.67
CA GLU A 241 -20.90 -11.71 -2.28
C GLU A 241 -20.77 -10.28 -1.72
N VAL A 242 -19.74 -9.55 -2.15
CA VAL A 242 -19.42 -8.23 -1.62
C VAL A 242 -20.39 -7.17 -2.15
N ASP A 243 -20.64 -6.16 -1.33
CA ASP A 243 -21.23 -4.91 -1.80
C ASP A 243 -20.33 -4.31 -2.89
N GLN A 244 -20.83 -4.27 -4.12
CA GLN A 244 -20.08 -3.81 -5.28
C GLN A 244 -19.66 -2.34 -5.18
N SER A 245 -20.29 -1.53 -4.32
CA SER A 245 -19.85 -0.15 -4.05
C SER A 245 -18.52 -0.08 -3.31
N ARG A 246 -18.10 -1.17 -2.66
CA ARG A 246 -16.78 -1.29 -2.01
C ARG A 246 -15.67 -1.65 -2.99
N LEU A 247 -16.02 -2.18 -4.17
CA LEU A 247 -15.04 -2.55 -5.17
C LEU A 247 -14.60 -1.30 -5.95
N VAL A 248 -13.30 -1.16 -6.12
CA VAL A 248 -12.72 -0.05 -6.85
C VAL A 248 -12.40 -0.57 -8.23
N PRO A 249 -13.14 -0.14 -9.28
CA PRO A 249 -13.06 -0.86 -10.55
C PRO A 249 -11.68 -0.78 -11.22
N LEU A 250 -10.91 0.27 -10.95
CA LEU A 250 -9.53 0.42 -11.44
C LEU A 250 -8.61 -0.63 -10.81
N SER A 251 -8.57 -0.66 -9.47
CA SER A 251 -7.84 -1.63 -8.66
C SER A 251 -8.20 -3.08 -9.01
N LEU A 252 -9.50 -3.37 -9.19
CA LEU A 252 -9.96 -4.70 -9.58
C LEU A 252 -9.52 -5.08 -11.00
N SER A 253 -9.52 -4.14 -11.96
CA SER A 253 -9.08 -4.42 -13.33
C SER A 253 -7.60 -4.75 -13.42
N GLU A 254 -6.73 -3.99 -12.73
CA GLU A 254 -5.28 -4.24 -12.75
C GLU A 254 -4.94 -5.60 -12.13
N VAL A 255 -5.53 -5.90 -10.97
CA VAL A 255 -5.40 -7.21 -10.32
C VAL A 255 -5.92 -8.32 -11.22
N PHE A 256 -7.06 -8.10 -11.90
CA PHE A 256 -7.64 -9.09 -12.80
C PHE A 256 -6.71 -9.44 -13.96
N CYS A 257 -6.13 -8.44 -14.64
CA CYS A 257 -5.21 -8.65 -15.76
C CYS A 257 -4.01 -9.52 -15.35
N ILE A 258 -3.44 -9.26 -14.16
CA ILE A 258 -2.31 -10.04 -13.62
C ILE A 258 -2.71 -11.49 -13.32
N LEU A 259 -3.88 -11.69 -12.71
CA LEU A 259 -4.38 -12.99 -12.28
C LEU A 259 -4.89 -13.86 -13.43
N ALA A 260 -5.44 -13.25 -14.48
CA ALA A 260 -6.00 -13.93 -15.64
C ALA A 260 -4.99 -14.12 -16.78
N SER A 261 -3.69 -13.87 -16.52
CA SER A 261 -2.60 -14.14 -17.47
C SER A 261 -1.66 -15.26 -16.95
N PRO A 262 -1.57 -16.42 -17.63
CA PRO A 262 -2.33 -16.79 -18.84
C PRO A 262 -3.82 -17.04 -18.55
N PRO A 263 -4.70 -17.01 -19.58
CA PRO A 263 -6.14 -17.20 -19.39
C PRO A 263 -6.50 -18.51 -18.69
N PRO A 264 -7.39 -18.50 -17.68
CA PRO A 264 -7.83 -19.72 -17.03
C PRO A 264 -8.77 -20.52 -17.93
N THR A 265 -8.63 -21.84 -17.95
CA THR A 265 -9.47 -22.74 -18.77
C THR A 265 -10.55 -23.46 -17.97
N ASP A 266 -10.47 -23.42 -16.63
CA ASP A 266 -11.35 -24.14 -15.71
C ASP A 266 -12.14 -23.22 -14.76
N ILE A 267 -12.03 -21.90 -14.93
CA ILE A 267 -12.71 -20.91 -14.08
C ILE A 267 -13.73 -20.16 -14.91
N ASN A 268 -15.00 -20.28 -14.53
CA ASN A 268 -16.07 -19.47 -15.12
C ASN A 268 -16.02 -18.04 -14.57
N LEU A 269 -15.55 -17.10 -15.41
CA LEU A 269 -15.38 -15.69 -15.06
C LEU A 269 -16.64 -14.82 -15.28
N SER A 270 -17.83 -15.41 -15.46
CA SER A 270 -19.07 -14.64 -15.70
C SER A 270 -19.32 -13.51 -14.68
N PRO A 271 -19.11 -13.69 -13.36
CA PRO A 271 -19.31 -12.62 -12.37
C PRO A 271 -18.38 -11.42 -12.57
N LEU A 272 -17.10 -11.67 -12.86
CA LEU A 272 -16.13 -10.61 -13.14
C LEU A 272 -16.44 -9.91 -14.46
N ILE A 273 -16.79 -10.66 -15.52
CA ILE A 273 -17.19 -10.10 -16.81
C ILE A 273 -18.44 -9.23 -16.65
N ASP A 274 -19.45 -9.69 -15.90
CA ASP A 274 -20.64 -8.90 -15.59
C ASP A 274 -20.27 -7.60 -14.87
N TYR A 275 -19.40 -7.68 -13.85
CA TYR A 275 -18.93 -6.49 -13.13
C TYR A 275 -18.21 -5.50 -14.06
N PHE A 276 -17.22 -5.94 -14.84
CA PHE A 276 -16.48 -5.05 -15.75
C PHE A 276 -17.36 -4.45 -16.84
N SER A 277 -18.36 -5.19 -17.33
CA SER A 277 -19.34 -4.65 -18.27
C SER A 277 -20.20 -3.52 -17.67
N ARG A 278 -20.41 -3.51 -16.35
CA ARG A 278 -21.19 -2.48 -15.66
C ARG A 278 -20.32 -1.33 -15.16
N HIS A 279 -19.03 -1.57 -14.97
CA HIS A 279 -18.08 -0.64 -14.39
C HIS A 279 -16.79 -0.49 -15.22
N PRO A 280 -16.88 -0.20 -16.54
CA PRO A 280 -15.70 -0.04 -17.36
C PRO A 280 -14.83 1.11 -16.86
N LYS A 281 -13.50 0.94 -16.92
CA LYS A 281 -12.54 1.97 -16.55
C LYS A 281 -11.64 2.31 -17.72
N TYR A 282 -11.67 3.57 -18.12
CA TYR A 282 -10.96 4.07 -19.29
C TYR A 282 -9.49 3.66 -19.34
N TRP A 283 -8.76 3.87 -18.24
CA TRP A 283 -7.31 3.65 -18.17
C TRP A 283 -6.88 2.19 -18.32
N THR A 284 -7.75 1.25 -17.96
CA THR A 284 -7.46 -0.19 -17.97
C THR A 284 -8.35 -0.96 -18.93
N TRP A 285 -9.26 -0.28 -19.65
CA TRP A 285 -10.26 -0.95 -20.47
C TRP A 285 -9.62 -1.75 -21.60
N GLU A 286 -8.60 -1.21 -22.27
CA GLU A 286 -7.92 -1.91 -23.36
C GLU A 286 -7.38 -3.26 -22.88
N GLU A 287 -6.54 -3.23 -21.85
CA GLU A 287 -5.91 -4.42 -21.26
C GLU A 287 -6.93 -5.40 -20.67
N THR A 288 -7.95 -4.88 -19.96
CA THR A 288 -9.01 -5.71 -19.38
C THR A 288 -9.81 -6.38 -20.49
N SER A 289 -10.13 -5.64 -21.56
CA SER A 289 -10.92 -6.15 -22.67
C SER A 289 -10.16 -7.21 -23.45
N ASP A 290 -8.88 -6.97 -23.73
CA ASP A 290 -7.98 -7.93 -24.38
C ASP A 290 -7.85 -9.22 -23.54
N THR A 291 -7.69 -9.09 -22.22
CA THR A 291 -7.61 -10.22 -21.30
C THR A 291 -8.90 -11.05 -21.29
N ILE A 292 -10.07 -10.40 -21.26
CA ILE A 292 -11.37 -11.10 -21.29
C ILE A 292 -11.58 -11.77 -22.66
N ILE A 293 -11.22 -11.13 -23.78
CA ILE A 293 -11.33 -11.74 -25.11
C ILE A 293 -10.42 -12.96 -25.23
N ALA A 294 -9.17 -12.89 -24.77
CA ALA A 294 -8.25 -14.03 -24.74
C ALA A 294 -8.79 -15.19 -23.88
N TYR A 295 -9.47 -14.87 -22.77
CA TYR A 295 -10.19 -15.88 -21.98
C TYR A 295 -11.37 -16.48 -22.77
N LEU A 296 -12.21 -15.69 -23.41
CA LEU A 296 -13.35 -16.20 -24.19
C LEU A 296 -12.91 -17.04 -25.40
N ASP A 297 -11.70 -16.83 -25.90
CA ASP A 297 -11.11 -17.64 -26.97
C ASP A 297 -10.57 -18.99 -26.52
N SER A 298 -10.19 -19.10 -25.24
CA SER A 298 -9.64 -20.32 -24.65
C SER A 298 -10.67 -21.11 -23.83
N PHE A 299 -11.75 -20.46 -23.38
CA PHE A 299 -12.80 -21.04 -22.57
C PHE A 299 -13.97 -21.55 -23.41
N ASP A 300 -14.52 -22.71 -23.05
CA ASP A 300 -15.69 -23.27 -23.71
C ASP A 300 -16.94 -22.43 -23.38
N LEU A 301 -17.41 -21.63 -24.34
CA LEU A 301 -18.56 -20.75 -24.18
C LEU A 301 -19.84 -21.48 -23.72
N SER A 302 -19.95 -22.80 -23.95
CA SER A 302 -21.09 -23.59 -23.47
C SER A 302 -21.13 -23.75 -21.94
N GLN A 303 -20.00 -23.52 -21.26
CA GLN A 303 -19.86 -23.60 -19.81
C GLN A 303 -20.08 -22.27 -19.09
N ILE A 304 -20.23 -21.17 -19.85
CA ILE A 304 -20.50 -19.84 -19.31
C ILE A 304 -21.90 -19.83 -18.71
N SER A 305 -21.99 -19.39 -17.44
CA SER A 305 -23.24 -19.43 -16.69
C SER A 305 -24.15 -18.24 -16.97
N ASP A 306 -23.57 -17.10 -17.36
CA ASP A 306 -24.31 -15.88 -17.70
C ASP A 306 -23.90 -15.36 -19.07
N SER A 307 -24.57 -15.87 -20.11
CA SER A 307 -24.38 -15.39 -21.49
C SER A 307 -24.84 -13.94 -21.67
N THR A 308 -25.71 -13.42 -20.78
CA THR A 308 -26.19 -12.03 -20.90
C THR A 308 -25.09 -11.05 -20.51
N ALA A 309 -24.33 -11.37 -19.46
CA ALA A 309 -23.15 -10.60 -19.06
C ALA A 309 -22.08 -10.58 -20.16
N VAL A 310 -21.78 -11.74 -20.73
CA VAL A 310 -20.80 -11.86 -21.83
C VAL A 310 -21.26 -11.09 -23.05
N ARG A 311 -22.52 -11.23 -23.48
CA ARG A 311 -23.05 -10.45 -24.61
C ARG A 311 -22.92 -8.96 -24.38
N ARG A 312 -23.29 -8.46 -23.20
CA ARG A 312 -23.18 -7.03 -22.86
C ARG A 312 -21.74 -6.53 -22.98
N PHE A 313 -20.79 -7.31 -22.45
CA PHE A 313 -19.37 -7.02 -22.56
C PHE A 313 -18.89 -6.99 -24.01
N LEU A 314 -19.27 -7.99 -24.82
CA LEU A 314 -18.89 -8.07 -26.23
C LEU A 314 -19.48 -6.91 -27.04
N GLU A 315 -20.72 -6.53 -26.78
CA GLU A 315 -21.36 -5.36 -27.40
C GLU A 315 -20.57 -4.07 -27.09
N GLN A 316 -20.12 -3.90 -25.84
CA GLN A 316 -19.28 -2.77 -25.45
C GLN A 316 -17.93 -2.76 -26.20
N CYS A 317 -17.29 -3.92 -26.33
CA CYS A 317 -16.03 -4.03 -27.10
C CYS A 317 -16.23 -3.75 -28.60
N ALA A 318 -17.35 -4.19 -29.17
CA ALA A 318 -17.66 -4.04 -30.60
C ALA A 318 -18.04 -2.60 -31.00
N ASN A 319 -18.62 -1.84 -30.06
CA ASN A 319 -19.12 -0.49 -30.28
C ASN A 319 -18.01 0.56 -30.14
N THR A 320 -17.71 1.27 -31.23
CA THR A 320 -16.76 2.40 -31.23
C THR A 320 -17.34 3.69 -30.64
N GLU A 321 -18.65 3.71 -30.39
CA GLU A 321 -19.43 4.94 -30.18
C GLU A 321 -20.04 5.05 -28.78
N VAL A 322 -19.51 4.38 -27.75
CA VAL A 322 -19.96 4.62 -26.36
C VAL A 322 -19.13 5.77 -25.77
N PRO A 323 -19.68 7.00 -25.63
CA PRO A 323 -18.93 8.10 -25.07
C PRO A 323 -18.65 7.77 -23.61
N ASN A 324 -17.38 7.74 -23.22
CA ASN A 324 -17.06 7.69 -21.80
C ASN A 324 -17.61 8.98 -21.20
N GLY A 325 -18.40 8.91 -20.13
CA GLY A 325 -19.13 10.06 -19.56
C GLY A 325 -18.27 11.22 -19.04
N TYR A 326 -16.97 11.20 -19.32
CA TYR A 326 -16.03 12.30 -19.08
C TYR A 326 -16.14 13.37 -20.18
N ARG A 327 -15.89 14.62 -19.78
CA ARG A 327 -16.18 15.86 -20.52
C ARG A 327 -15.54 16.01 -21.91
N TYR A 328 -14.74 15.05 -22.38
CA TYR A 328 -13.95 15.18 -23.60
C TYR A 328 -14.27 14.20 -24.73
N GLY A 329 -15.33 13.39 -24.59
CA GLY A 329 -15.70 12.46 -25.67
C GLY A 329 -14.64 11.40 -25.94
N ASP A 330 -13.77 11.14 -24.97
CA ASP A 330 -12.81 10.05 -25.03
C ASP A 330 -13.57 8.73 -25.09
N TRP A 331 -13.24 7.91 -26.08
CA TRP A 331 -13.85 6.60 -26.27
C TRP A 331 -13.07 5.57 -25.48
N TYR A 332 -13.74 4.52 -24.99
CA TYR A 332 -13.03 3.40 -24.37
C TYR A 332 -12.08 2.76 -25.38
N PRO A 333 -10.74 2.78 -25.15
CA PRO A 333 -9.79 2.23 -26.10
C PRO A 333 -9.92 0.72 -26.09
N THR A 334 -10.58 0.15 -27.10
CA THR A 334 -10.55 -1.31 -27.35
C THR A 334 -9.59 -1.55 -28.50
N SER A 335 -8.70 -2.53 -28.37
CA SER A 335 -7.78 -2.86 -29.46
C SER A 335 -8.56 -3.27 -30.72
N ASN A 336 -8.00 -3.03 -31.91
CA ASN A 336 -8.67 -3.39 -33.16
C ASN A 336 -8.93 -4.90 -33.26
N GLU A 337 -8.01 -5.70 -32.71
CA GLU A 337 -8.10 -7.15 -32.66
C GLU A 337 -9.24 -7.60 -31.74
N SER A 338 -9.29 -7.14 -30.49
CA SER A 338 -10.37 -7.46 -29.56
C SER A 338 -11.73 -6.99 -30.06
N ARG A 339 -11.78 -5.84 -30.74
CA ARG A 339 -13.02 -5.35 -31.37
C ARG A 339 -13.49 -6.26 -32.51
N ALA A 340 -12.58 -6.70 -33.38
CA ALA A 340 -12.92 -7.63 -34.45
C ALA A 340 -13.39 -8.96 -33.86
N ARG A 341 -12.66 -9.47 -32.87
CA ARG A 341 -12.97 -10.73 -32.22
C ARG A 341 -14.30 -10.71 -31.48
N ALA A 342 -14.61 -9.61 -30.81
CA ALA A 342 -15.90 -9.44 -30.14
C ALA A 342 -17.08 -9.52 -31.11
N ARG A 343 -16.94 -8.96 -32.33
CA ARG A 343 -17.97 -9.05 -33.39
C ARG A 343 -18.16 -10.47 -33.88
N ASP A 344 -17.06 -11.21 -34.06
CA ASP A 344 -17.11 -12.63 -34.47
C ASP A 344 -17.82 -13.48 -33.41
N LEU A 345 -17.51 -13.28 -32.12
CA LEU A 345 -18.15 -13.98 -31.01
C LEU A 345 -19.65 -13.67 -30.93
N LEU A 346 -20.06 -12.40 -31.11
CA LEU A 346 -21.48 -12.00 -31.17
C LEU A 346 -22.25 -12.64 -32.33
N ALA A 347 -21.63 -12.72 -33.51
CA ALA A 347 -22.22 -13.38 -34.67
C ALA A 347 -22.35 -14.90 -34.47
N GLY A 348 -21.38 -15.51 -33.79
CA GLY A 348 -21.37 -16.93 -33.41
C GLY A 348 -22.47 -17.28 -32.40
N GLU A 349 -22.62 -16.51 -31.32
CA GLU A 349 -23.68 -16.72 -30.31
C GLU A 349 -25.08 -16.66 -30.92
N SER A 350 -25.30 -15.74 -31.85
CA SER A 350 -26.58 -15.60 -32.53
C SER A 350 -26.94 -16.87 -33.32
N SER A 351 -25.93 -17.61 -33.80
CA SER A 351 -26.12 -18.87 -34.54
C SER A 351 -26.35 -20.07 -33.60
N SER A 352 -25.70 -20.11 -32.43
CA SER A 352 -25.85 -21.21 -31.46
C SER A 352 -27.14 -21.10 -30.63
N LEU A 353 -27.61 -19.89 -30.32
CA LEU A 353 -28.89 -19.65 -29.64
C LEU A 353 -30.11 -19.78 -30.57
N SER A 354 -29.89 -19.83 -31.89
CA SER A 354 -30.94 -20.04 -32.89
C SER A 354 -31.30 -21.52 -33.13
N LEU A 355 -30.83 -22.44 -32.29
CA LEU A 355 -31.29 -23.83 -32.34
C LEU A 355 -32.79 -23.87 -32.01
N PRO A 356 -33.63 -24.43 -32.92
CA PRO A 356 -35.08 -24.29 -32.83
C PRO A 356 -35.61 -24.99 -31.59
N LEU A 357 -36.35 -24.25 -30.76
CA LEU A 357 -37.18 -24.72 -29.65
C LEU A 357 -38.30 -25.72 -30.06
N HIS A 358 -38.23 -26.31 -31.25
CA HIS A 358 -39.24 -27.17 -31.84
C HIS A 358 -38.70 -28.57 -32.15
N SER A 359 -38.35 -29.35 -31.12
CA SER A 359 -38.40 -30.83 -31.26
C SER A 359 -38.47 -31.57 -29.92
N THR A 360 -39.48 -31.28 -29.09
CA THR A 360 -39.91 -32.19 -28.01
C THR A 360 -41.20 -32.95 -28.34
N ASN A 361 -41.75 -32.81 -29.55
CA ASN A 361 -42.93 -33.56 -30.00
C ASN A 361 -42.61 -34.81 -30.84
N ARG A 362 -41.69 -35.65 -30.36
CA ARG A 362 -41.49 -36.98 -30.95
C ARG A 362 -41.15 -38.05 -29.92
N ALA A 363 -42.13 -38.40 -29.08
CA ALA A 363 -42.46 -39.78 -28.70
C ALA A 363 -43.51 -39.84 -27.57
N ARG A 364 -44.79 -39.70 -27.91
CA ARG A 364 -45.87 -40.36 -27.15
C ARG A 364 -47.13 -40.50 -28.01
N LYS A 365 -47.11 -41.50 -28.89
CA LYS A 365 -48.31 -42.06 -29.50
C LYS A 365 -48.32 -43.54 -29.13
N LEU A 366 -49.49 -43.99 -28.67
CA LEU A 366 -49.84 -45.32 -28.16
C LEU A 366 -49.58 -45.54 -26.66
N ASN A 367 -50.59 -45.19 -25.85
CA ASN A 367 -51.43 -46.19 -25.20
C ASN A 367 -52.68 -45.51 -24.61
N SER A 368 -53.79 -45.66 -25.33
CA SER A 368 -55.14 -45.47 -24.81
C SER A 368 -55.63 -46.84 -24.34
N LEU A 369 -56.07 -46.95 -23.08
CA LEU A 369 -57.29 -47.68 -22.68
C LEU A 369 -57.50 -47.61 -21.15
N SER A 370 -58.74 -47.30 -20.80
CA SER A 370 -59.45 -47.55 -19.53
C SER A 370 -59.34 -46.53 -18.39
N SER A 371 -60.39 -45.70 -18.28
CA SER A 371 -61.02 -45.25 -17.02
C SER A 371 -61.69 -46.47 -16.30
N PRO A 372 -62.22 -46.42 -15.04
CA PRO A 372 -63.13 -45.40 -14.47
C PRO A 372 -62.92 -45.17 -12.92
N PRO A 373 -63.89 -44.66 -12.13
CA PRO A 373 -64.39 -43.29 -12.10
C PRO A 373 -64.43 -42.65 -10.67
N ALA A 374 -64.65 -41.33 -10.66
CA ALA A 374 -65.48 -40.55 -9.72
C ALA A 374 -65.36 -40.76 -8.20
N VAL A 375 -64.88 -39.72 -7.50
CA VAL A 375 -65.51 -39.21 -6.26
C VAL A 375 -65.39 -37.68 -6.26
N ALA A 376 -66.54 -37.02 -6.12
CA ALA A 376 -66.72 -35.59 -5.92
C ALA A 376 -66.81 -35.29 -4.42
N ILE A 377 -66.16 -34.24 -3.89
CA ILE A 377 -66.67 -33.49 -2.72
C ILE A 377 -66.26 -32.00 -2.81
N ALA A 378 -67.32 -31.19 -2.86
CA ALA A 378 -67.58 -29.80 -2.45
C ALA A 378 -66.47 -28.76 -2.15
N SER A 379 -66.74 -27.58 -2.70
CA SER A 379 -66.29 -26.23 -2.34
C SER A 379 -66.80 -25.74 -0.97
N THR A 380 -66.02 -24.89 -0.29
CA THR A 380 -66.43 -23.65 0.42
C THR A 380 -65.16 -22.82 0.67
N SER A 381 -64.97 -21.65 0.04
CA SER A 381 -65.46 -20.32 0.48
C SER A 381 -65.07 -19.96 1.92
N THR A 382 -64.11 -19.04 2.11
CA THR A 382 -64.33 -17.65 2.59
C THR A 382 -63.00 -16.96 2.93
N HIS A 383 -62.77 -15.81 2.31
CA HIS A 383 -61.97 -14.69 2.85
C HIS A 383 -62.69 -14.10 4.08
N PRO A 384 -62.02 -13.42 5.04
CA PRO A 384 -61.68 -12.00 4.83
C PRO A 384 -60.45 -11.43 5.57
N ALA A 385 -60.04 -10.26 5.07
CA ALA A 385 -59.49 -9.05 5.70
C ALA A 385 -58.44 -9.11 6.84
N SER A 386 -57.36 -8.35 6.58
CA SER A 386 -56.43 -7.75 7.54
C SER A 386 -57.10 -6.90 8.62
N PRO A 387 -56.39 -6.60 9.72
CA PRO A 387 -55.89 -5.23 9.84
C PRO A 387 -54.46 -5.10 10.40
N SER A 388 -53.87 -3.96 10.04
CA SER A 388 -52.73 -3.28 10.66
C SER A 388 -52.74 -3.32 12.18
N HIS A 389 -51.57 -3.35 12.82
CA HIS A 389 -51.14 -2.40 13.86
C HIS A 389 -49.68 -2.68 14.28
N SER A 390 -48.83 -1.67 14.13
CA SER A 390 -47.57 -1.55 14.86
C SER A 390 -47.87 -1.22 16.33
N PRO A 391 -47.00 -1.64 17.26
CA PRO A 391 -46.58 -0.69 18.29
C PRO A 391 -45.07 -0.72 18.55
N THR A 392 -44.53 0.49 18.53
CA THR A 392 -43.36 1.00 19.22
C THR A 392 -43.23 0.44 20.62
N HIS A 393 -42.09 -0.16 20.99
CA HIS A 393 -41.62 -0.21 22.38
C HIS A 393 -40.09 -0.45 22.43
N THR A 394 -39.36 0.61 22.74
CA THR A 394 -38.05 0.56 23.42
C THR A 394 -38.25 0.01 24.85
N PRO A 395 -37.30 -0.78 25.39
CA PRO A 395 -36.51 -0.31 26.54
C PRO A 395 -35.09 -0.96 26.59
N PRO A 396 -34.31 -0.83 27.68
CA PRO A 396 -33.27 0.17 27.86
C PRO A 396 -31.83 -0.40 27.88
N LEU A 397 -30.86 0.51 27.81
CA LEU A 397 -29.45 0.31 28.14
C LEU A 397 -29.27 -0.37 29.50
N ASN A 398 -28.50 -1.45 29.53
CA ASN A 398 -27.64 -1.91 30.63
C ASN A 398 -26.34 -2.37 29.93
N ASP A 399 -25.25 -1.61 30.01
CA ASP A 399 -24.32 -1.47 31.14
C ASP A 399 -23.43 -2.71 31.36
N ALA A 400 -22.15 -2.39 31.42
CA ALA A 400 -20.92 -3.17 31.51
C ALA A 400 -21.01 -4.70 31.76
N SER A 401 -20.40 -5.47 30.86
CA SER A 401 -19.84 -6.79 31.18
C SER A 401 -18.50 -6.98 30.47
N ARG A 402 -17.46 -6.52 31.15
CA ARG A 402 -16.13 -7.14 31.35
C ARG A 402 -15.90 -8.46 30.57
N PRO A 403 -14.86 -8.57 29.72
CA PRO A 403 -14.45 -9.87 29.21
C PRO A 403 -13.59 -10.62 30.22
N ASP A 404 -13.93 -11.89 30.44
CA ASP A 404 -13.14 -12.87 31.18
C ASP A 404 -11.83 -13.21 30.45
N PRO A 405 -10.74 -13.52 31.18
CA PRO A 405 -9.46 -13.90 30.62
C PRO A 405 -9.41 -15.41 30.34
N LEU A 406 -9.20 -15.80 29.08
CA LEU A 406 -8.87 -17.19 28.75
C LEU A 406 -7.38 -17.44 28.99
N LEU A 407 -7.12 -18.36 29.92
CA LEU A 407 -5.85 -19.01 30.25
C LEU A 407 -5.43 -20.04 29.17
N PRO A 408 -4.18 -20.55 29.22
CA PRO A 408 -3.40 -20.93 28.05
C PRO A 408 -3.56 -22.41 27.66
N HIS A 409 -3.30 -22.71 26.39
CA HIS A 409 -3.09 -24.09 25.95
C HIS A 409 -1.62 -24.48 25.99
N SER A 410 -1.39 -25.56 26.72
CA SER A 410 -0.15 -26.30 26.92
C SER A 410 0.51 -26.77 25.63
N ALA A 411 1.83 -26.88 25.75
CA ALA A 411 2.72 -27.64 24.92
C ALA A 411 2.26 -29.09 24.70
N ASP A 412 2.45 -29.58 23.49
CA ASP A 412 2.91 -30.94 23.24
C ASP A 412 3.65 -30.97 21.89
N SER A 413 4.97 -31.20 21.97
CA SER A 413 5.80 -31.57 20.83
C SER A 413 5.62 -33.06 20.53
N PRO A 414 5.79 -33.45 19.25
CA PRO A 414 6.59 -34.64 19.02
C PRO A 414 7.60 -34.48 17.87
N ALA A 415 8.82 -34.92 18.20
CA ALA A 415 9.76 -35.70 17.40
C ALA A 415 9.93 -35.39 15.90
N ALA A 416 11.12 -34.88 15.58
CA ALA A 416 11.70 -34.88 14.25
C ALA A 416 11.90 -36.31 13.69
N PRO A 417 11.83 -36.48 12.36
CA PRO A 417 12.56 -37.53 11.67
C PRO A 417 13.73 -37.00 10.84
N ALA A 418 14.75 -37.85 10.81
CA ALA A 418 16.02 -37.86 10.11
C ALA A 418 16.11 -37.14 8.75
N GLN A 419 17.24 -36.45 8.54
CA GLN A 419 17.71 -36.00 7.24
C GLN A 419 18.13 -37.20 6.39
N GLU A 420 17.51 -37.34 5.23
CA GLU A 420 17.91 -38.25 4.16
C GLU A 420 18.76 -37.44 3.17
N SER A 421 20.04 -37.80 3.06
CA SER A 421 21.00 -37.22 2.14
C SER A 421 20.73 -37.71 0.71
N VAL A 422 20.24 -36.81 -0.16
CA VAL A 422 20.17 -37.05 -1.60
C VAL A 422 21.38 -36.40 -2.27
N GLU A 423 22.27 -37.27 -2.72
CA GLU A 423 23.39 -37.03 -3.61
C GLU A 423 22.84 -36.72 -5.01
N VAL A 424 23.15 -35.53 -5.55
CA VAL A 424 22.79 -35.15 -6.93
C VAL A 424 24.07 -34.94 -7.72
N ASP A 425 24.25 -35.82 -8.71
CA ASP A 425 25.28 -35.78 -9.73
C ASP A 425 25.27 -34.44 -10.50
N ALA A 426 26.46 -33.83 -10.59
CA ALA A 426 26.72 -32.67 -11.42
C ALA A 426 27.29 -33.09 -12.78
N VAL A 427 26.61 -32.71 -13.87
CA VAL A 427 27.15 -32.73 -15.24
C VAL A 427 27.46 -31.28 -15.65
N PRO A 428 28.63 -31.01 -16.27
CA PRO A 428 29.12 -29.65 -16.44
C PRO A 428 28.61 -29.01 -17.73
N SER A 429 28.08 -27.79 -17.62
CA SER A 429 27.93 -26.88 -18.77
C SER A 429 28.86 -25.71 -18.60
N ALA A 430 29.68 -25.52 -19.62
CA ALA A 430 30.72 -24.52 -19.74
C ALA A 430 30.15 -23.10 -19.76
N ASP A 431 30.82 -22.19 -19.06
CA ASP A 431 30.65 -20.74 -19.20
C ASP A 431 32.04 -20.11 -19.41
N PRO A 432 32.21 -19.11 -20.29
CA PRO A 432 33.52 -18.53 -20.58
C PRO A 432 33.83 -17.35 -19.65
N HIS A 433 34.96 -17.49 -18.95
CA HIS A 433 35.94 -16.47 -18.58
C HIS A 433 35.48 -15.00 -18.50
N TYR A 434 35.34 -14.50 -17.26
CA TYR A 434 35.89 -13.21 -16.87
C TYR A 434 36.64 -13.33 -15.54
N ASP A 435 37.95 -13.14 -15.64
CA ASP A 435 38.93 -13.10 -14.54
C ASP A 435 38.75 -11.79 -13.76
N ASN A 436 38.47 -11.86 -12.46
CA ASN A 436 38.79 -10.76 -11.55
C ASN A 436 39.22 -11.32 -10.19
N ARG A 437 40.54 -11.31 -10.04
CA ARG A 437 41.32 -11.75 -8.90
C ARG A 437 41.21 -10.72 -7.79
N MET A 438 40.57 -11.07 -6.67
CA MET A 438 40.57 -10.26 -5.44
C MET A 438 41.26 -11.03 -4.32
N THR A 439 42.34 -10.44 -3.83
CA THR A 439 43.23 -10.92 -2.77
C THR A 439 42.50 -10.96 -1.43
N ALA A 440 42.53 -12.11 -0.75
CA ALA A 440 42.09 -12.26 0.63
C ALA A 440 43.08 -11.54 1.58
N LEU A 441 42.56 -10.63 2.39
CA LEU A 441 43.27 -10.09 3.56
C LEU A 441 42.59 -10.59 4.83
N ASP A 442 43.41 -11.33 5.56
CA ASP A 442 43.19 -11.95 6.85
C ASP A 442 42.91 -10.88 7.92
N HIS A 443 41.79 -10.97 8.65
CA HIS A 443 41.49 -10.10 9.78
C HIS A 443 41.29 -10.93 11.05
N SER A 444 42.35 -10.93 11.86
CA SER A 444 42.38 -11.44 13.22
C SER A 444 41.43 -10.63 14.12
N ARG A 445 40.63 -11.36 14.90
CA ARG A 445 39.62 -10.87 15.84
C ARG A 445 40.29 -10.33 17.12
N PRO A 446 40.05 -9.08 17.55
CA PRO A 446 40.52 -8.62 18.86
C PRO A 446 39.56 -9.09 19.97
N ILE A 447 40.15 -9.70 21.00
CA ILE A 447 39.51 -10.05 22.27
C ILE A 447 39.31 -8.75 23.07
N LEU A 448 38.07 -8.44 23.43
CA LEU A 448 37.72 -7.38 24.39
C LEU A 448 37.69 -7.95 25.81
N PRO A 449 38.26 -7.27 26.82
CA PRO A 449 38.13 -7.67 28.22
C PRO A 449 36.76 -7.29 28.78
N SER A 450 36.23 -8.18 29.60
CA SER A 450 35.03 -7.99 30.41
C SER A 450 35.26 -6.91 31.47
N SER A 451 34.38 -5.91 31.51
CA SER A 451 34.36 -4.89 32.55
C SER A 451 33.22 -5.17 33.52
N GLU A 452 33.58 -5.25 34.79
CA GLU A 452 32.73 -5.52 35.94
C GLU A 452 31.65 -4.44 36.11
N SER A 453 30.43 -4.91 36.36
CA SER A 453 29.28 -4.11 36.74
C SER A 453 29.44 -3.63 38.17
N THR A 454 29.54 -2.31 38.36
CA THR A 454 29.34 -1.65 39.66
C THR A 454 28.06 -0.84 39.61
N SER A 455 27.26 -1.03 40.65
CA SER A 455 25.90 -0.57 40.89
C SER A 455 25.78 0.95 41.07
N ASP A 456 24.80 1.54 40.38
CA ASP A 456 24.32 2.92 40.58
C ASP A 456 23.49 3.06 41.88
N PRO A 457 23.56 4.22 42.57
CA PRO A 457 22.54 4.62 43.53
C PRO A 457 21.45 5.48 42.89
N SER A 458 20.23 5.30 43.41
CA SER A 458 19.01 6.03 43.10
C SER A 458 19.15 7.56 43.19
N LEU A 459 18.66 8.28 42.17
CA LEU A 459 18.36 9.69 42.27
C LEU A 459 16.87 9.96 42.02
N ASP A 460 16.29 10.60 43.02
CA ASP A 460 14.92 11.07 43.11
C ASP A 460 14.54 12.09 42.04
N SER A 461 13.24 12.15 41.81
CA SER A 461 12.54 12.96 40.83
C SER A 461 12.42 14.42 41.29
N ASP A 462 12.99 15.37 40.54
CA ASP A 462 12.43 16.72 40.41
C ASP A 462 13.06 17.49 39.23
N SER A 463 12.40 17.47 38.07
CA SER A 463 12.81 18.24 36.89
C SER A 463 11.60 18.82 36.16
N ARG A 464 10.94 19.80 36.79
CA ARG A 464 9.85 20.57 36.16
C ARG A 464 9.97 22.10 36.29
N VAL A 465 11.14 22.66 36.59
CA VAL A 465 11.27 24.13 36.80
C VAL A 465 12.46 24.80 36.08
N VAL A 466 12.98 24.25 34.97
CA VAL A 466 14.21 24.81 34.32
C VAL A 466 13.99 25.36 32.89
N PHE A 467 12.77 25.68 32.48
CA PHE A 467 12.52 26.23 31.13
C PHE A 467 11.91 27.64 31.03
N ASP A 468 11.64 28.32 32.15
CA ASP A 468 10.98 29.64 32.12
C ASP A 468 11.87 30.86 32.43
N GLN A 469 13.20 30.73 32.43
CA GLN A 469 14.08 31.89 32.61
C GLN A 469 15.25 31.89 31.63
N SER A 470 15.03 32.50 30.46
CA SER A 470 16.10 32.91 29.54
C SER A 470 15.89 34.38 29.15
N PRO A 471 16.62 35.33 29.77
CA PRO A 471 16.47 36.76 29.50
C PRO A 471 17.46 37.15 28.40
N ALA A 472 17.08 36.94 27.14
CA ALA A 472 17.92 37.32 26.01
C ALA A 472 17.11 37.61 24.76
N LEU A 473 16.10 38.50 24.83
CA LEU A 473 15.43 39.02 23.62
C LEU A 473 14.82 40.43 23.77
N GLU A 474 15.25 41.24 24.75
CA GLU A 474 14.59 42.54 25.03
C GLU A 474 15.48 43.78 24.85
N ASN A 475 16.52 43.75 24.02
CA ASN A 475 17.37 44.93 23.75
C ASN A 475 17.73 45.12 22.27
N ALA A 476 16.73 45.19 21.38
CA ALA A 476 16.96 45.53 19.97
C ALA A 476 16.06 46.67 19.44
N HIS A 477 15.44 47.45 20.32
CA HIS A 477 14.68 48.64 19.95
C HIS A 477 14.97 49.81 20.90
N GLN A 478 16.21 50.32 20.85
CA GLN A 478 16.53 51.71 21.20
C GLN A 478 18.01 51.94 20.92
N GLU A 479 18.32 52.67 19.84
CA GLU A 479 19.11 53.91 19.88
C GLU A 479 19.48 54.36 18.45
N ASP A 480 19.29 55.66 18.23
CA ASP A 480 19.68 56.48 17.07
C ASP A 480 21.21 56.64 16.96
#